data_AF-A0A2S3WSW3-F1
#
_entry.id   AF-A0A2S3WSW3-F1
#
_cell.length_a   1.000
_cell.length_b   1.000
_cell.length_c   1.000
_cell.angle_alpha   90.00
_cell.angle_beta   90.00
_cell.angle_gamma   90.00
#
_symmetry.space_group_name_H-M   'P 1'
#
loop_
_entity.id
_entity.type
_entity.pdbx_description
1 polymer ?
#
loop_
_entity_poly.entity_id
_entity_poly.type
_entity_poly.pdbx_seq_one_letter_code
_entity_poly.pdbx_strand_id
1 'polypeptide(L)'
;MKEGLEWCTVVWQITGDNAGSGGSGYTPLIVAVLAGCFTIASVIFGRIYQERCDKRSVRASLLAEVAALRDVVRMRGYVDDLRETAVELKGELGEQMRAKGTVWKFEIPISTDYNQIYKANLGRLGVLSEHEAVSIVRFHILAESVRADVSEGGILAQGSDEAEDFDDAADLLEEAMLLADELVAKRSSWLERLAIRMWTFCGR
;
A
#
# COMPACT_ATOMS: atom_id res chain seq x y z
N MET A 1 11.85 -16.66 -34.36
CA MET A 1 11.70 -18.12 -34.47
C MET A 1 11.06 -18.59 -33.17
N LYS A 2 9.80 -18.99 -33.25
CA LYS A 2 8.95 -19.35 -32.11
C LYS A 2 8.88 -20.87 -32.05
N GLU A 3 9.51 -21.50 -31.07
CA GLU A 3 9.30 -22.91 -30.76
C GLU A 3 8.09 -23.01 -29.82
N GLY A 4 6.90 -23.05 -30.42
CA GLY A 4 5.72 -23.55 -29.73
C GLY A 4 5.79 -25.07 -29.78
N LEU A 5 6.26 -25.69 -28.69
CA LEU A 5 6.06 -27.13 -28.50
C LEU A 5 4.55 -27.39 -28.52
N GLU A 6 4.06 -27.96 -29.62
CA GLU A 6 2.69 -28.43 -29.78
C GLU A 6 2.47 -29.66 -28.90
N TRP A 7 2.09 -29.41 -27.64
CA TRP A 7 1.67 -30.44 -26.69
C TRP A 7 0.52 -31.31 -27.21
N CYS A 8 -0.27 -30.82 -28.17
CA CYS A 8 -1.37 -31.56 -28.79
C CYS A 8 -0.91 -32.83 -29.50
N THR A 9 0.30 -32.86 -30.07
CA THR A 9 0.78 -33.98 -30.90
C THR A 9 1.27 -35.15 -30.05
N VAL A 10 1.87 -34.88 -28.89
CA VAL A 10 2.35 -35.90 -27.95
C VAL A 10 1.20 -36.69 -27.33
N VAL A 11 0.07 -36.03 -27.07
CA VAL A 11 -1.11 -36.68 -26.47
C VAL A 11 -1.75 -37.70 -27.42
N TRP A 12 -1.74 -37.45 -28.73
CA TRP A 12 -2.32 -38.37 -29.72
C TRP A 12 -1.48 -39.61 -30.01
N GLN A 13 -0.14 -39.54 -29.89
CA GLN A 13 0.70 -40.73 -30.08
C GLN A 13 0.59 -41.73 -28.92
N ILE A 14 0.34 -41.28 -27.69
CA ILE A 14 0.16 -42.19 -26.54
C ILE A 14 -1.15 -43.00 -26.62
N THR A 15 -2.17 -42.48 -27.30
CA THR A 15 -3.43 -43.19 -27.55
C THR A 15 -3.41 -44.07 -28.79
N GLY A 16 -2.56 -43.78 -29.79
CA GLY A 16 -2.49 -44.54 -31.05
C GLY A 16 -1.85 -45.93 -30.93
N ASP A 17 -0.79 -46.06 -30.13
CA ASP A 17 0.03 -47.29 -30.11
C ASP A 17 -0.50 -48.41 -29.20
N ASN A 18 -1.56 -48.16 -28.42
CA ASN A 18 -2.15 -49.14 -27.49
C ASN A 18 -3.30 -49.97 -28.09
N ALA A 19 -3.59 -49.83 -29.39
CA ALA A 19 -4.67 -50.59 -30.05
C ALA A 19 -4.32 -52.08 -30.31
N GLY A 20 -3.13 -52.55 -29.92
CA GLY A 20 -2.64 -53.89 -30.22
C GLY A 20 -2.02 -54.63 -29.03
N SER A 21 -2.74 -54.81 -27.91
CA SER A 21 -2.61 -56.00 -27.04
C SER A 21 -3.50 -55.87 -25.80
N GLY A 22 -4.33 -56.91 -25.57
CA GLY A 22 -4.99 -57.41 -24.34
C GLY A 22 -5.02 -56.63 -22.99
N GLY A 23 -4.93 -55.31 -22.95
CA GLY A 23 -4.98 -54.51 -21.72
C GLY A 23 -6.37 -53.95 -21.43
N SER A 24 -6.89 -54.22 -20.23
CA SER A 24 -8.22 -53.86 -19.73
C SER A 24 -8.73 -52.48 -20.18
N GLY A 25 -9.95 -52.42 -20.73
CA GLY A 25 -10.60 -51.23 -21.32
C GLY A 25 -10.84 -50.02 -20.40
N TYR A 26 -10.22 -49.96 -19.24
CA TYR A 26 -10.30 -48.86 -18.27
C TYR A 26 -9.11 -47.88 -18.39
N THR A 27 -8.01 -48.23 -19.06
CA THR A 27 -6.82 -47.38 -19.22
C THR A 27 -7.11 -45.98 -19.80
N PRO A 28 -7.84 -45.81 -20.92
CA PRO A 28 -8.15 -44.48 -21.45
C PRO A 28 -9.05 -43.66 -20.51
N LEU A 29 -9.94 -44.32 -19.74
CA LEU A 29 -10.77 -43.66 -18.74
C LEU A 29 -9.92 -43.14 -17.56
N ILE A 30 -8.95 -43.92 -17.09
CA ILE A 30 -8.05 -43.51 -16.00
C ILE A 30 -7.21 -42.30 -16.43
N VAL A 31 -6.64 -42.31 -17.65
CA VAL A 31 -5.85 -41.19 -18.17
C VAL A 31 -6.70 -39.92 -18.31
N ALA A 32 -7.93 -40.03 -18.81
CA ALA A 32 -8.84 -38.89 -18.94
C ALA A 32 -9.21 -38.28 -17.58
N VAL A 33 -9.46 -39.12 -16.56
CA VAL A 33 -9.75 -38.65 -15.19
C VAL A 33 -8.52 -37.96 -14.59
N LEU A 34 -7.33 -38.53 -14.73
CA LEU A 34 -6.10 -37.92 -14.23
C LEU A 34 -5.80 -36.57 -14.89
N ALA A 35 -5.96 -36.47 -16.21
CA ALA A 35 -5.81 -35.20 -16.94
C ALA A 35 -6.85 -34.16 -16.47
N GLY A 36 -8.11 -34.58 -16.28
CA GLY A 36 -9.16 -33.74 -15.70
C GLY A 36 -8.82 -33.25 -14.29
N CYS A 37 -8.33 -34.12 -13.41
CA CYS A 37 -7.90 -33.74 -12.07
C CYS A 37 -6.71 -32.77 -12.10
N PHE A 38 -5.74 -32.99 -13.00
CA PHE A 38 -4.55 -32.16 -13.09
C PHE A 38 -4.86 -30.74 -13.59
N THR A 39 -5.78 -30.60 -14.54
CA THR A 39 -6.23 -29.28 -15.03
C THR A 39 -6.94 -28.49 -13.93
N ILE A 40 -7.86 -29.13 -13.19
CA ILE A 40 -8.56 -28.49 -12.06
C ILE A 40 -7.56 -28.08 -10.97
N ALA A 41 -6.65 -28.98 -10.59
CA ALA A 41 -5.62 -28.69 -9.60
C ALA A 41 -4.72 -27.52 -10.02
N SER A 42 -4.33 -27.46 -11.30
CA SER A 42 -3.51 -26.37 -11.84
C SER A 42 -4.22 -25.02 -11.78
N VAL A 43 -5.52 -24.97 -12.08
CA VAL A 43 -6.32 -23.74 -12.00
C VAL A 43 -6.46 -23.26 -10.55
N ILE A 44 -6.79 -24.17 -9.63
CA ILE A 44 -6.92 -23.83 -8.19
C ILE A 44 -5.58 -23.35 -7.64
N PHE A 45 -4.49 -24.06 -7.94
CA PHE A 45 -3.15 -23.69 -7.50
C PHE A 45 -2.73 -22.33 -8.05
N GLY A 46 -2.98 -22.08 -9.34
CA GLY A 46 -2.70 -20.79 -9.99
C GLY A 46 -3.42 -19.63 -9.31
N ARG A 47 -4.72 -19.79 -8.98
CA ARG A 47 -5.50 -18.76 -8.28
C ARG A 47 -4.96 -18.46 -6.89
N ILE A 48 -4.68 -19.50 -6.09
CA ILE A 48 -4.14 -19.34 -4.74
C ILE A 48 -2.76 -18.65 -4.78
N TYR A 49 -1.93 -19.01 -5.76
CA TYR A 49 -0.63 -18.39 -5.94
C TYR A 49 -0.75 -16.90 -6.30
N GLN A 50 -1.64 -16.58 -7.24
CA GLN A 50 -1.89 -15.22 -7.69
C GLN A 50 -2.43 -14.33 -6.56
N GLU A 51 -3.38 -14.81 -5.77
CA GLU A 51 -3.91 -14.10 -4.58
C GLU A 51 -2.82 -13.75 -3.57
N ARG A 52 -1.87 -14.67 -3.34
CA ARG A 52 -0.75 -14.44 -2.42
C ARG A 52 0.23 -13.41 -2.96
N CYS A 53 0.54 -13.46 -4.25
CA CYS A 53 1.38 -12.48 -4.91
C CYS A 53 0.73 -11.08 -4.90
N ASP A 54 -0.56 -11.01 -5.21
CA ASP A 54 -1.35 -9.78 -5.20
C ASP A 54 -1.37 -9.14 -3.81
N LYS A 55 -1.64 -9.93 -2.77
CA LYS A 55 -1.62 -9.45 -1.37
C LYS A 55 -0.28 -8.82 -0.99
N ARG A 56 0.84 -9.46 -1.38
CA ARG A 56 2.19 -8.95 -1.08
C ARG A 56 2.49 -7.68 -1.86
N SER A 57 2.11 -7.62 -3.13
CA SER A 57 2.35 -6.47 -4.00
C SER A 57 1.60 -5.24 -3.50
N VAL A 58 0.28 -5.36 -3.27
CA VAL A 58 -0.58 -4.26 -2.76
C VAL A 58 -0.08 -3.76 -1.41
N ARG A 59 0.23 -4.68 -0.49
CA ARG A 59 0.75 -4.30 0.83
C ARG A 59 2.08 -3.57 0.72
N ALA A 60 3.01 -4.07 -0.11
CA ALA A 60 4.32 -3.46 -0.29
C ALA A 60 4.21 -2.05 -0.90
N SER A 61 3.34 -1.86 -1.90
CA SER A 61 3.17 -0.56 -2.55
C SER A 61 2.57 0.49 -1.59
N LEU A 62 1.53 0.12 -0.83
CA LEU A 62 0.91 1.03 0.14
C LEU A 62 1.88 1.42 1.26
N LEU A 63 2.58 0.45 1.85
CA LEU A 63 3.55 0.75 2.90
C LEU A 63 4.76 1.55 2.40
N ALA A 64 5.12 1.42 1.12
CA ALA A 64 6.16 2.24 0.50
C ALA A 64 5.70 3.69 0.35
N GLU A 65 4.44 3.94 -0.06
CA GLU A 65 3.88 5.29 -0.12
C GLU A 65 3.81 5.95 1.26
N VAL A 66 3.28 5.24 2.27
CA VAL A 66 3.23 5.72 3.66
C VAL A 66 4.63 6.07 4.17
N ALA A 67 5.63 5.21 3.93
CA ALA A 67 7.00 5.47 4.32
C ALA A 67 7.57 6.73 3.64
N ALA A 68 7.35 6.88 2.34
CA ALA A 68 7.82 8.03 1.58
C ALA A 68 7.20 9.35 2.08
N LEU A 69 5.89 9.37 2.32
CA LEU A 69 5.20 10.55 2.85
C LEU A 69 5.69 10.94 4.23
N ARG A 70 5.82 9.95 5.13
CA ARG A 70 6.40 10.14 6.46
C ARG A 70 7.80 10.75 6.39
N ASP A 71 8.65 10.20 5.52
CA ASP A 71 10.03 10.68 5.40
C ASP A 71 10.08 12.12 4.87
N VAL A 72 9.21 12.48 3.90
CA VAL A 72 9.10 13.87 3.42
C VAL A 72 8.65 14.81 4.53
N VAL A 73 7.62 14.47 5.29
CA VAL A 73 7.12 15.30 6.40
C VAL A 73 8.22 15.53 7.44
N ARG A 74 8.94 14.47 7.83
CA ARG A 74 10.07 14.56 8.77
C ARG A 74 11.21 15.42 8.28
N MET A 75 11.67 15.19 7.05
CA MET A 75 12.79 15.94 6.50
C MET A 75 12.49 17.42 6.38
N ARG A 76 11.22 17.78 6.20
CA ARG A 76 10.78 19.17 6.06
C ARG A 76 10.50 19.85 7.39
N GLY A 77 10.32 19.11 8.48
CA GLY A 77 10.04 19.69 9.79
C GLY A 77 8.62 20.24 9.96
N TYR A 78 7.66 19.82 9.13
CA TYR A 78 6.32 20.46 9.11
C TYR A 78 5.57 20.41 10.45
N VAL A 79 5.74 19.34 11.23
CA VAL A 79 5.14 19.25 12.56
C VAL A 79 5.73 20.32 13.49
N ASP A 80 7.06 20.44 13.49
CA ASP A 80 7.76 21.39 14.34
C ASP A 80 7.41 22.83 13.93
N ASP A 81 7.36 23.13 12.63
CA ASP A 81 6.98 24.44 12.11
C ASP A 81 5.55 24.84 12.52
N LEU A 82 4.59 23.91 12.48
CA LEU A 82 3.20 24.16 12.90
C LEU A 82 3.15 24.45 14.41
N ARG A 83 3.87 23.66 15.23
CA ARG A 83 3.93 23.85 16.68
C ARG A 83 4.61 25.17 17.06
N GLU A 84 5.71 25.51 16.41
CA GLU A 84 6.42 26.76 16.63
C GLU A 84 5.51 27.95 16.30
N THR A 85 4.83 27.90 15.15
CA THR A 85 3.86 28.93 14.76
C THR A 85 2.74 29.09 15.79
N ALA A 86 2.17 27.99 16.29
CA ALA A 86 1.15 28.02 17.34
C ALA A 86 1.67 28.67 18.63
N VAL A 87 2.92 28.38 19.02
CA VAL A 87 3.55 29.00 20.20
C VAL A 87 3.78 30.50 19.99
N GLU A 88 4.24 30.93 18.82
CA GLU A 88 4.46 32.34 18.51
C GLU A 88 3.14 33.13 18.53
N LEU A 89 2.06 32.57 17.97
CA LEU A 89 0.73 33.18 17.95
C LEU A 89 0.03 33.23 19.33
N LYS A 90 0.49 32.43 20.30
CA LYS A 90 0.08 32.55 21.71
C LYS A 90 0.83 33.66 22.44
N GLY A 91 1.96 34.11 21.92
CA GLY A 91 2.81 35.14 22.52
C GLY A 91 2.48 36.56 22.08
N GLU A 92 3.43 37.46 22.31
CA GLU A 92 3.32 38.88 21.95
C GLU A 92 3.13 39.11 20.44
N LEU A 93 3.65 38.21 19.60
CA LEU A 93 3.48 38.28 18.16
C LEU A 93 2.00 38.16 17.77
N GLY A 94 1.30 37.16 18.31
CA GLY A 94 -0.12 36.97 18.05
C GLY A 94 -0.98 38.15 18.51
N GLU A 95 -0.69 38.72 19.69
CA GLU A 95 -1.38 39.92 20.15
C GLU A 95 -1.19 41.10 19.20
N GLN A 96 0.04 41.33 18.72
CA GLN A 96 0.33 42.38 17.75
C GLN A 96 -0.35 42.15 16.40
N MET A 97 -0.44 40.89 15.95
CA MET A 97 -1.10 40.53 14.70
C MET A 97 -2.60 40.75 14.77
N ARG A 98 -3.26 40.30 15.85
CA ARG A 98 -4.69 40.56 16.11
C ARG A 98 -4.98 42.06 16.20
N ALA A 99 -4.13 42.82 16.90
CA ALA A 99 -4.28 44.28 17.01
C ALA A 99 -4.16 45.01 15.65
N LYS A 100 -3.37 44.45 14.71
CA LYS A 100 -3.19 44.99 13.35
C LYS A 100 -4.16 44.40 12.32
N GLY A 101 -4.95 43.39 12.69
CA GLY A 101 -5.82 42.64 11.78
C GLY A 101 -5.05 41.88 10.70
N THR A 102 -3.85 41.38 11.02
CA THR A 102 -3.00 40.59 10.12
C THR A 102 -3.04 39.11 10.49
N VAL A 103 -2.93 38.23 9.49
CA VAL A 103 -2.95 36.76 9.67
C VAL A 103 -1.61 36.14 9.30
N TRP A 104 -1.30 35.00 9.93
CA TRP A 104 -0.12 34.19 9.58
C TRP A 104 -0.51 33.14 8.55
N LYS A 105 0.26 33.01 7.47
CA LYS A 105 -0.01 32.07 6.38
C LYS A 105 0.95 30.91 6.40
N PHE A 106 0.42 29.70 6.25
CA PHE A 106 1.19 28.48 6.14
C PHE A 106 0.67 27.65 4.97
N GLU A 107 1.30 27.83 3.82
CA GLU A 107 0.93 27.16 2.57
C GLU A 107 2.02 26.16 2.18
N ILE A 108 1.62 24.92 1.91
CA ILE A 108 2.51 23.89 1.39
C ILE A 108 2.11 23.57 -0.05
N PRO A 109 3.00 23.74 -1.04
CA PRO A 109 2.73 23.35 -2.41
C PRO A 109 2.73 21.81 -2.52
N ILE A 110 1.54 21.23 -2.66
CA ILE A 110 1.33 19.79 -2.78
C ILE A 110 0.86 19.48 -4.20
N SER A 111 1.48 18.49 -4.85
CA SER A 111 1.13 18.08 -6.22
C SER A 111 -0.29 17.50 -6.29
N THR A 112 -0.98 17.74 -7.42
CA THR A 112 -2.33 17.18 -7.69
C THR A 112 -2.36 15.65 -7.63
N ASP A 113 -1.25 15.00 -7.97
CA ASP A 113 -1.10 13.53 -7.98
C ASP A 113 -0.78 12.93 -6.59
N TYR A 114 -1.05 13.67 -5.51
CA TYR A 114 -0.90 13.18 -4.14
C TYR A 114 -1.69 11.87 -3.90
N ASN A 115 -1.06 10.94 -3.16
CA ASN A 115 -1.60 9.62 -2.80
C ASN A 115 -2.03 8.75 -4.00
N GLN A 116 -1.27 8.79 -5.10
CA GLN A 116 -1.59 8.04 -6.32
C GLN A 116 -1.61 6.52 -6.08
N ILE A 117 -0.69 5.98 -5.27
CA ILE A 117 -0.59 4.54 -5.04
C ILE A 117 -1.78 4.08 -4.19
N TYR A 118 -2.14 4.83 -3.15
CA TYR A 118 -3.34 4.57 -2.36
C TYR A 118 -4.61 4.61 -3.21
N LYS A 119 -4.81 5.68 -4.00
CA LYS A 119 -5.97 5.82 -4.90
C LYS A 119 -6.06 4.65 -5.89
N ALA A 120 -4.94 4.24 -6.47
CA ALA A 120 -4.87 3.10 -7.39
C ALA A 120 -5.21 1.75 -6.75
N ASN A 121 -5.13 1.64 -5.42
CA ASN A 121 -5.34 0.39 -4.68
C ASN A 121 -6.60 0.39 -3.79
N LEU A 122 -7.46 1.41 -3.83
CA LEU A 122 -8.69 1.49 -3.01
C LEU A 122 -9.58 0.24 -3.15
N GLY A 123 -9.81 -0.23 -4.38
CA GLY A 123 -10.63 -1.43 -4.64
C GLY A 123 -9.98 -2.75 -4.18
N ARG A 124 -8.72 -2.71 -3.74
CA ARG A 124 -7.93 -3.88 -3.33
C ARG A 124 -7.60 -3.89 -1.85
N LEU A 125 -8.09 -2.94 -1.05
CA LEU A 125 -7.82 -2.89 0.40
C LEU A 125 -8.26 -4.15 1.13
N GLY A 126 -9.29 -4.85 0.63
CA GLY A 126 -9.79 -6.11 1.20
C GLY A 126 -8.78 -7.28 1.20
N VAL A 127 -7.65 -7.18 0.48
CA VAL A 127 -6.60 -8.22 0.52
C VAL A 127 -5.71 -8.11 1.77
N LEU A 128 -5.72 -6.95 2.43
CA LEU A 128 -4.94 -6.68 3.64
C LEU A 128 -5.59 -7.30 4.87
N SER A 129 -4.87 -7.31 6.00
CA SER A 129 -5.53 -7.59 7.28
C SER A 129 -6.41 -6.40 7.68
N GLU A 130 -7.49 -6.65 8.43
CA GLU A 130 -8.43 -5.62 8.88
C GLU A 130 -7.71 -4.45 9.55
N HIS A 131 -6.85 -4.74 10.52
CA HIS A 131 -6.05 -3.73 11.21
C HIS A 131 -5.16 -2.93 10.25
N GLU A 132 -4.52 -3.57 9.27
CA GLU A 132 -3.65 -2.85 8.32
C GLU A 132 -4.44 -1.94 7.39
N ALA A 133 -5.59 -2.43 6.89
CA ALA A 133 -6.48 -1.62 6.06
C ALA A 133 -6.96 -0.38 6.83
N VAL A 134 -7.43 -0.56 8.09
CA VAL A 134 -7.87 0.54 8.94
C VAL A 134 -6.75 1.54 9.20
N SER A 135 -5.55 1.09 9.59
CA SER A 135 -4.42 2.00 9.85
C SER A 135 -4.00 2.78 8.60
N ILE A 136 -3.94 2.15 7.42
CA ILE A 136 -3.58 2.82 6.16
C ILE A 136 -4.64 3.87 5.79
N VAL A 137 -5.92 3.51 5.87
CA VAL A 137 -7.01 4.44 5.59
C VAL A 137 -7.00 5.62 6.56
N ARG A 138 -6.84 5.37 7.87
CA ARG A 138 -6.74 6.43 8.89
C ARG A 138 -5.58 7.38 8.61
N PHE A 139 -4.40 6.84 8.28
CA PHE A 139 -3.24 7.64 7.91
C PHE A 139 -3.56 8.59 6.75
N HIS A 140 -4.13 8.08 5.65
CA HIS A 140 -4.44 8.92 4.49
C HIS A 140 -5.55 9.94 4.76
N ILE A 141 -6.54 9.62 5.60
CA ILE A 141 -7.59 10.57 5.98
C ILE A 141 -7.02 11.73 6.81
N LEU A 142 -6.17 11.44 7.81
CA LEU A 142 -5.53 12.47 8.62
C LEU A 142 -4.61 13.36 7.78
N ALA A 143 -3.78 12.75 6.93
CA ALA A 143 -2.90 13.49 6.03
C ALA A 143 -3.69 14.33 5.01
N GLU A 144 -4.85 13.85 4.55
CA GLU A 144 -5.74 14.61 3.67
C GLU A 144 -6.41 15.80 4.39
N SER A 145 -6.75 15.65 5.67
CA SER A 145 -7.27 16.77 6.49
C SER A 145 -6.24 17.89 6.58
N VAL A 146 -5.01 17.55 6.98
CA VAL A 146 -3.91 18.53 7.06
C VAL A 146 -3.63 19.15 5.69
N ARG A 147 -3.64 18.33 4.61
CA ARG A 147 -3.50 18.82 3.24
C ARG A 147 -4.57 19.86 2.92
N ALA A 148 -5.82 19.64 3.29
CA ALA A 148 -6.92 20.56 3.01
C ALA A 148 -6.71 21.93 3.69
N ASP A 149 -6.10 21.94 4.89
CA ASP A 149 -5.84 23.17 5.64
C ASP A 149 -4.67 23.98 5.08
N VAL A 150 -3.63 23.32 4.58
CA VAL A 150 -2.38 23.95 4.09
C VAL A 150 -2.33 24.15 2.57
N SER A 151 -3.30 23.62 1.82
CA SER A 151 -3.39 23.80 0.36
C SER A 151 -4.19 25.05 -0.01
N GLU A 152 -4.12 25.46 -1.28
CA GLU A 152 -4.90 26.59 -1.81
C GLU A 152 -6.38 26.52 -1.39
N GLY A 153 -6.85 27.59 -0.74
CA GLY A 153 -8.22 27.70 -0.23
C GLY A 153 -8.42 27.13 1.20
N GLY A 154 -7.43 26.48 1.79
CA GLY A 154 -7.44 26.00 3.17
C GLY A 154 -7.28 27.12 4.22
N ILE A 155 -7.66 26.84 5.46
CA ILE A 155 -7.64 27.82 6.56
C ILE A 155 -6.22 28.36 6.82
N LEU A 156 -5.22 27.49 6.86
CA LEU A 156 -3.82 27.87 7.11
C LEU A 156 -3.17 28.51 5.88
N ALA A 157 -3.54 28.08 4.67
CA ALA A 157 -3.04 28.69 3.44
C ALA A 157 -3.58 30.12 3.23
N GLN A 158 -4.86 30.34 3.53
CA GLN A 158 -5.46 31.69 3.52
C GLN A 158 -4.90 32.56 4.64
N GLY A 159 -4.59 31.91 5.77
CA GLY A 159 -3.95 32.45 6.95
C GLY A 159 -4.91 32.59 8.12
N SER A 160 -4.39 32.35 9.32
CA SER A 160 -5.11 32.49 10.59
C SER A 160 -4.28 33.29 11.60
N ASP A 161 -4.98 33.99 12.49
CA ASP A 161 -4.43 34.61 13.71
C ASP A 161 -4.77 33.84 14.98
N GLU A 162 -5.48 32.72 14.86
CA GLU A 162 -5.79 31.81 15.95
C GLU A 162 -4.74 30.71 16.06
N ALA A 163 -4.11 30.60 17.22
CA ALA A 163 -3.08 29.59 17.45
C ALA A 163 -3.65 28.17 17.45
N GLU A 164 -4.95 28.02 17.76
CA GLU A 164 -5.66 26.73 17.78
C GLU A 164 -5.69 26.07 16.41
N ASP A 165 -5.85 26.84 15.32
CA ASP A 165 -5.87 26.30 13.96
C ASP A 165 -4.55 25.60 13.59
N PHE A 166 -3.42 26.14 14.08
CA PHE A 166 -2.10 25.55 13.85
C PHE A 166 -1.84 24.35 14.76
N ASP A 167 -2.28 24.41 16.02
CA ASP A 167 -2.17 23.31 16.97
C ASP A 167 -3.00 22.10 16.53
N ASP A 168 -4.24 22.31 16.06
CA ASP A 168 -5.11 21.25 15.55
C ASP A 168 -4.50 20.58 14.32
N ALA A 169 -3.95 21.36 13.39
CA ALA A 169 -3.25 20.81 12.23
C ALA A 169 -1.99 20.02 12.63
N ALA A 170 -1.25 20.49 13.64
CA ALA A 170 -0.10 19.79 14.19
C ALA A 170 -0.51 18.46 14.84
N ASP A 171 -1.57 18.45 15.67
CA ASP A 171 -2.13 17.25 16.31
C ASP A 171 -2.53 16.20 15.28
N LEU A 172 -3.24 16.61 14.23
CA LEU A 172 -3.65 15.72 13.13
C LEU A 172 -2.45 15.14 12.39
N LEU A 173 -1.44 15.97 12.11
CA LEU A 173 -0.23 15.53 11.42
C LEU A 173 0.60 14.59 12.30
N GLU A 174 0.73 14.88 13.60
CA GLU A 174 1.42 14.01 14.57
C GLU A 174 0.76 12.63 14.68
N GLU A 175 -0.56 12.55 14.81
CA GLU A 175 -1.29 11.27 14.83
C GLU A 175 -1.08 10.51 13.51
N ALA A 176 -1.08 11.18 12.36
CA ALA A 176 -0.75 10.56 11.08
C ALA A 176 0.68 9.99 11.08
N MET A 177 1.64 10.74 11.63
CA MET A 177 3.04 10.32 11.72
C MET A 177 3.24 9.13 12.66
N LEU A 178 2.51 9.06 13.77
CA LEU A 178 2.50 7.91 14.68
C LEU A 178 1.97 6.64 13.98
N LEU A 179 0.87 6.75 13.25
CA LEU A 179 0.33 5.63 12.45
C LEU A 179 1.32 5.19 11.37
N ALA A 180 1.99 6.14 10.71
CA ALA A 180 2.98 5.84 9.69
C ALA A 180 4.18 5.06 10.28
N ASP A 181 4.67 5.46 11.45
CA ASP A 181 5.72 4.73 12.14
C ASP A 181 5.32 3.31 12.52
N GLU A 182 4.12 3.12 13.05
CA GLU A 182 3.61 1.80 13.41
C GLU A 182 3.55 0.88 12.17
N LEU A 183 3.04 1.41 11.04
CA LEU A 183 2.95 0.70 9.77
C LEU A 183 4.33 0.34 9.20
N VAL A 184 5.30 1.26 9.28
CA VAL A 184 6.65 1.04 8.76
C VAL A 184 7.48 0.12 9.66
N ALA A 185 7.32 0.19 10.99
CA ALA A 185 7.99 -0.73 11.92
C ALA A 185 7.52 -2.18 11.73
N LYS A 186 6.23 -2.38 11.44
CA LYS A 186 5.72 -3.72 11.07
C LYS A 186 6.33 -4.23 9.76
N ARG A 187 6.70 -3.34 8.83
CA ARG A 187 7.38 -3.71 7.56
C ARG A 187 8.80 -4.20 7.80
N SER A 188 9.63 -3.50 8.59
CA SER A 188 11.03 -3.89 8.83
C SER A 188 11.13 -5.28 9.46
N SER A 189 10.32 -5.56 10.49
CA SER A 189 10.27 -6.88 11.12
C SER A 189 9.79 -8.00 10.18
N TRP A 190 8.93 -7.69 9.21
CA TRP A 190 8.49 -8.65 8.18
C TRP A 190 9.56 -8.89 7.12
N LEU A 191 10.28 -7.86 6.68
CA LEU A 191 11.38 -7.98 5.72
C LEU A 191 12.54 -8.79 6.30
N GLU A 192 12.89 -8.58 7.57
CA GLU A 192 13.89 -9.41 8.27
C GLU A 192 13.46 -10.87 8.31
N ARG A 193 12.22 -11.16 8.69
CA ARG A 193 11.67 -12.53 8.71
C ARG A 193 11.62 -13.17 7.32
N LEU A 194 11.34 -12.40 6.28
CA LEU A 194 11.35 -12.90 4.91
C LEU A 194 12.76 -13.09 4.35
N ALA A 195 13.69 -12.20 4.65
CA ALA A 195 15.09 -12.36 4.26
C ALA A 195 15.65 -13.66 4.84
N ILE A 196 15.39 -13.94 6.12
CA ILE A 196 15.76 -15.20 6.78
C ILE A 196 15.13 -16.40 6.08
N ARG A 197 13.82 -16.33 5.78
CA ARG A 197 13.07 -17.45 5.19
C ARG A 197 13.40 -17.69 3.70
N MET A 198 13.74 -16.65 2.97
CA MET A 198 14.16 -16.72 1.56
C MET A 198 15.60 -17.23 1.45
N TRP A 199 16.48 -16.88 2.39
CA TRP A 199 17.84 -17.45 2.48
C TRP A 199 17.81 -18.94 2.80
N THR A 200 16.89 -19.41 3.64
CA THR A 200 16.70 -20.86 3.90
C THR A 200 16.08 -21.64 2.73
N PHE A 201 15.43 -20.97 1.77
CA PHE A 201 14.77 -21.61 0.63
C PHE A 201 15.60 -21.56 -0.66
N CYS A 202 16.49 -20.58 -0.82
CA CYS A 202 17.47 -20.52 -1.92
C CYS A 202 18.85 -21.10 -1.56
N GLY A 203 19.10 -21.46 -0.30
CA GLY A 203 20.37 -21.97 0.19
C GLY A 203 20.47 -23.50 0.31
N ARG A 204 19.74 -24.26 -0.52
CA ARG A 204 19.93 -25.71 -0.63
C ARG A 204 19.80 -26.20 -2.06
#